data_AF-A0A523UKD1-F1
#
_entry.id   AF-A0A523UKD1-F1
#
_cell.length_a   1.000
_cell.length_b   1.000
_cell.length_c   1.000
_cell.angle_alpha   90.00
_cell.angle_beta   90.00
_cell.angle_gamma   90.00
#
_symmetry.space_group_name_H-M   'P 1'
#
loop_
_entity.id
_entity.type
_entity.pdbx_description
1 polymer ?
#
loop_
_entity_poly.entity_id
_entity_poly.type
_entity_poly.pdbx_seq_one_letter_code
_entity_poly.pdbx_strand_id
1 'polypeptide(L)'
;LYFLGSFFIRAVGERSFLAVFFLGGLAGNALYILLAPPNVIGIGASGGIFALAGALAVIVPRMPVFIFFIPIPMPLWIAVIILLVISFVFSGIAWQAHLGGLLLGLVAGLIFRRRRRIYYF
;
A
#
# COMPACT_ATOMS: atom_id res chain seq x y z
N LEU A 1 4.78 0.54 8.16
CA LEU A 1 5.95 0.49 7.26
C LEU A 1 6.88 -0.69 7.57
N TYR A 2 7.37 -0.86 8.81
CA TYR A 2 8.30 -1.94 9.16
C TYR A 2 7.85 -3.35 8.72
N PHE A 3 6.61 -3.75 9.06
CA PHE A 3 6.07 -5.06 8.68
C PHE A 3 5.94 -5.24 7.16
N LEU A 4 5.17 -4.39 6.48
CA LEU A 4 4.96 -4.48 5.03
C LEU A 4 6.26 -4.32 4.24
N GLY A 5 7.14 -3.41 4.67
CA GLY A 5 8.42 -3.16 4.02
C GLY A 5 9.37 -4.34 4.13
N SER A 6 9.59 -4.86 5.34
CA SER A 6 10.43 -6.06 5.54
C SER A 6 9.89 -7.27 4.79
N PHE A 7 8.56 -7.43 4.74
CA PHE A 7 7.93 -8.49 3.95
C PHE A 7 8.13 -8.29 2.43
N PHE A 8 7.92 -7.07 1.94
CA PHE A 8 8.14 -6.73 0.52
C PHE A 8 9.59 -6.96 0.10
N ILE A 9 10.55 -6.51 0.90
CA ILE A 9 12.00 -6.70 0.64
C ILE A 9 12.31 -8.19 0.51
N ARG A 10 11.76 -9.04 1.39
CA ARG A 10 11.93 -10.49 1.29
C ARG A 10 11.27 -11.08 0.04
N ALA A 11 10.12 -10.56 -0.38
CA ALA A 11 9.38 -11.07 -1.53
C ALA A 11 9.95 -10.64 -2.89
N VAL A 12 10.49 -9.42 -2.99
CA VAL A 12 10.82 -8.77 -4.29
C VAL A 12 12.19 -8.09 -4.31
N GLY A 13 12.79 -7.83 -3.14
CA GLY A 13 14.09 -7.17 -2.99
C GLY A 13 14.01 -5.67 -2.66
N GLU A 14 15.13 -5.15 -2.16
CA GLU A 14 15.25 -3.79 -1.62
C GLU A 14 15.09 -2.69 -2.68
N ARG A 15 15.71 -2.85 -3.85
CA ARG A 15 15.59 -1.87 -4.95
C ARG A 15 14.13 -1.69 -5.38
N SER A 16 13.40 -2.78 -5.49
CA SER A 16 11.97 -2.78 -5.82
C SER A 16 11.13 -2.16 -4.70
N PHE A 17 11.48 -2.41 -3.43
CA PHE A 17 10.84 -1.77 -2.29
C PHE A 17 10.97 -0.24 -2.38
N LEU A 18 12.18 0.28 -2.56
CA LEU A 18 12.42 1.72 -2.67
C LEU A 18 11.66 2.31 -3.85
N ALA A 19 11.73 1.66 -5.03
CA ALA A 19 11.02 2.11 -6.22
C ALA A 19 9.51 2.18 -5.99
N VAL A 20 8.89 1.11 -5.48
CA VAL A 20 7.43 1.09 -5.23
C VAL A 20 7.03 2.09 -4.16
N PHE A 21 7.81 2.21 -3.08
CA PHE A 21 7.50 3.13 -2.00
C PHE A 21 7.56 4.59 -2.46
N PHE A 22 8.64 5.01 -3.13
CA PHE A 22 8.79 6.39 -3.58
C PHE A 22 7.89 6.73 -4.77
N LEU A 23 7.81 5.88 -5.80
CA LEU A 23 6.90 6.11 -6.92
C LEU A 23 5.44 6.09 -6.45
N GLY A 24 5.08 5.19 -5.54
CA GLY A 24 3.76 5.15 -4.92
C GLY A 24 3.45 6.41 -4.12
N GLY A 25 4.43 6.92 -3.37
CA GLY A 25 4.33 8.23 -2.71
C GLY A 25 4.09 9.36 -3.71
N LEU A 26 4.83 9.40 -4.82
CA LEU A 26 4.66 10.41 -5.87
C LEU A 26 3.29 10.31 -6.56
N ALA A 27 2.84 9.11 -6.91
CA ALA A 27 1.52 8.87 -7.50
C ALA A 27 0.39 9.25 -6.53
N GLY A 28 0.55 8.93 -5.24
CA GLY A 28 -0.37 9.38 -4.19
C GLY A 28 -0.43 10.91 -4.09
N ASN A 29 0.71 11.58 -4.06
CA ASN A 29 0.76 13.04 -3.99
C ASN A 29 0.16 13.69 -5.25
N ALA A 30 0.43 13.15 -6.43
CA ALA A 30 -0.18 13.64 -7.67
C ALA A 30 -1.71 13.53 -7.63
N LEU A 31 -2.25 12.40 -7.17
CA LEU A 31 -3.69 12.22 -7.05
C LEU A 31 -4.30 13.10 -5.96
N TYR A 32 -3.57 13.34 -4.86
CA TYR A 32 -3.96 14.28 -3.81
C TYR A 32 -4.06 15.70 -4.35
N ILE A 33 -3.03 16.20 -5.05
CA ILE A 33 -3.02 17.54 -5.64
C ILE A 33 -4.19 17.71 -6.63
N LEU A 34 -4.53 16.66 -7.37
CA LEU A 34 -5.60 16.71 -8.37
C LEU A 34 -7.02 16.74 -7.76
N LEU A 35 -7.23 16.05 -6.64
CA LEU A 35 -8.57 15.74 -6.12
C LEU A 35 -8.86 16.30 -4.73
N ALA A 36 -7.85 16.75 -3.98
CA ALA A 36 -8.04 17.34 -2.67
C ALA A 36 -8.42 18.83 -2.78
N PRO A 37 -9.16 19.38 -1.80
CA PRO A 37 -9.43 20.81 -1.76
C PRO A 37 -8.13 21.62 -1.74
N PRO A 38 -8.05 22.72 -2.50
CA PRO A 38 -6.89 23.59 -2.45
C PRO A 38 -6.73 24.15 -1.02
N ASN A 39 -5.48 24.30 -0.58
CA ASN A 39 -5.08 24.81 0.75
C ASN A 39 -5.24 23.84 1.93
N VAL A 40 -5.56 22.56 1.69
CA VAL A 40 -5.45 21.52 2.72
C VAL A 40 -4.08 20.87 2.60
N ILE A 41 -3.30 20.90 3.68
CA ILE A 41 -1.96 20.31 3.73
C ILE A 41 -2.09 18.81 4.04
N GLY A 42 -1.67 17.96 3.10
CA GLY A 42 -1.50 16.53 3.30
C GLY A 42 -0.01 16.18 3.43
N ILE A 43 0.41 15.67 4.58
CA ILE A 43 1.79 15.22 4.80
C ILE A 43 1.77 13.78 5.30
N GLY A 44 2.52 12.89 4.64
CA GLY A 44 2.71 11.56 5.14
C GLY A 44 3.37 10.59 4.16
N ALA A 45 3.96 9.54 4.73
CA ALA A 45 4.51 8.40 3.99
C ALA A 45 3.43 7.39 3.53
N SER A 46 2.15 7.62 3.89
CA SER A 46 1.09 6.63 3.76
C SER A 46 0.77 6.25 2.31
N GLY A 47 0.92 7.16 1.33
CA GLY A 47 0.80 6.82 -0.08
C GLY A 47 1.78 5.72 -0.51
N GLY A 48 3.04 5.81 -0.09
CA GLY A 48 4.04 4.75 -0.31
C GLY A 48 3.70 3.45 0.43
N ILE A 49 3.13 3.54 1.63
CA ILE A 49 2.66 2.36 2.38
C ILE A 49 1.51 1.65 1.63
N PHE A 50 0.54 2.40 1.10
CA PHE A 50 -0.55 1.85 0.30
C PHE A 50 -0.05 1.24 -1.01
N ALA A 51 1.02 1.77 -1.61
CA ALA A 51 1.66 1.14 -2.77
C ALA A 51 2.28 -0.22 -2.45
N LEU A 52 3.03 -0.31 -1.34
CA LEU A 52 3.57 -1.60 -0.87
C LEU A 52 2.46 -2.59 -0.54
N ALA A 53 1.40 -2.13 0.14
CA ALA A 53 0.27 -2.95 0.52
C ALA A 53 -0.50 -3.45 -0.71
N GLY A 54 -0.74 -2.59 -1.71
CA GLY A 54 -1.37 -2.95 -2.98
C GLY A 54 -0.56 -3.99 -3.76
N ALA A 55 0.75 -3.78 -3.85
CA ALA A 55 1.62 -4.73 -4.53
C ALA A 55 1.62 -6.10 -3.82
N LEU A 56 1.70 -6.11 -2.49
CA LEU A 56 1.61 -7.34 -1.71
C LEU A 56 0.21 -7.98 -1.76
N ALA A 57 -0.87 -7.20 -1.88
CA ALA A 57 -2.21 -7.74 -2.06
C ALA A 57 -2.33 -8.53 -3.37
N VAL A 58 -1.53 -8.21 -4.39
CA VAL A 58 -1.44 -9.00 -5.64
C VAL A 58 -0.45 -10.16 -5.53
N ILE A 59 0.69 -9.96 -4.86
CA ILE A 59 1.77 -10.96 -4.76
C ILE A 59 1.47 -12.02 -3.71
N VAL A 60 0.84 -11.69 -2.58
CA VAL A 60 0.52 -12.63 -1.49
C VAL A 60 -0.87 -12.32 -0.91
N PRO A 61 -1.95 -12.36 -1.72
CA PRO A 61 -3.28 -11.91 -1.31
C PRO A 61 -3.76 -12.53 0.00
N ARG A 62 -3.50 -13.84 0.17
CA ARG A 62 -4.00 -14.64 1.29
C ARG A 62 -3.07 -14.68 2.51
N MET A 63 -2.00 -13.87 2.53
CA MET A 63 -1.14 -13.77 3.70
C MET A 63 -1.98 -13.29 4.90
N PRO A 64 -2.00 -14.02 6.02
CA PRO A 64 -2.72 -13.59 7.20
C PRO A 64 -2.02 -12.38 7.82
N VAL A 65 -2.79 -11.33 8.09
CA VAL A 65 -2.32 -10.10 8.74
C VAL A 65 -3.30 -9.68 9.82
N PHE A 66 -2.78 -8.93 10.80
CA PHE A 66 -3.55 -8.31 11.86
C PHE A 66 -3.62 -6.80 11.63
N ILE A 67 -4.80 -6.22 11.81
CA ILE A 67 -4.97 -4.77 11.95
C ILE A 67 -5.06 -4.50 13.44
N PHE A 68 -4.33 -3.50 13.95
CA PHE A 68 -4.16 -3.26 15.40
C PHE A 68 -5.49 -3.26 16.19
N PHE A 69 -6.56 -2.71 15.62
CA PHE A 69 -7.87 -2.58 16.26
C PHE A 69 -8.81 -3.79 16.04
N ILE A 70 -8.40 -4.78 15.23
CA ILE A 70 -9.20 -5.96 14.87
C ILE A 70 -8.38 -7.22 15.20
N PRO A 71 -8.65 -7.90 16.33
CA PRO A 71 -7.87 -9.04 16.81
C PRO A 71 -8.21 -10.34 16.06
N ILE A 72 -8.55 -10.26 14.78
CA ILE A 72 -8.92 -11.39 13.93
C ILE A 72 -7.96 -11.38 12.73
N PRO A 73 -7.19 -12.46 12.51
CA PRO A 73 -6.33 -12.55 11.34
C PRO A 73 -7.20 -12.56 10.08
N MET A 74 -6.81 -11.75 9.10
CA MET A 74 -7.52 -11.67 7.83
C MET A 74 -6.53 -11.72 6.67
N PRO A 75 -6.97 -12.16 5.47
CA PRO A 75 -6.17 -12.05 4.26
C PRO A 75 -5.73 -10.60 4.01
N LEU A 76 -4.48 -10.41 3.60
CA LEU A 76 -3.91 -9.11 3.30
C LEU A 76 -4.78 -8.28 2.35
N TRP A 77 -5.36 -8.90 1.32
CA TRP A 77 -6.24 -8.17 0.38
C TRP A 77 -7.46 -7.57 1.08
N ILE A 78 -8.05 -8.27 2.07
CA ILE A 78 -9.16 -7.76 2.89
C ILE A 78 -8.68 -6.60 3.75
N ALA A 79 -7.52 -6.75 4.40
CA ALA A 79 -6.96 -5.69 5.24
C ALA A 79 -6.71 -4.39 4.45
N VAL A 80 -6.22 -4.50 3.21
CA VAL A 80 -6.02 -3.33 2.32
C VAL A 80 -7.33 -2.64 1.98
N ILE A 81 -8.38 -3.40 1.66
CA ILE A 81 -9.71 -2.84 1.40
C ILE A 81 -10.26 -2.14 2.64
N ILE A 82 -10.18 -2.76 3.82
CA ILE A 82 -10.64 -2.16 5.07
C ILE A 82 -9.91 -0.85 5.35
N LEU A 83 -8.58 -0.82 5.24
CA LEU A 83 -7.79 0.39 5.46
C LEU A 83 -8.13 1.50 4.45
N LEU A 84 -8.40 1.13 3.19
CA LEU A 84 -8.85 2.09 2.18
C LEU A 84 -10.26 2.64 2.52
N VAL A 85 -11.21 1.78 2.89
CA VAL A 85 -12.57 2.18 3.28
C VAL A 85 -12.54 3.11 4.48
N ILE A 86 -11.77 2.77 5.53
CA ILE A 86 -11.55 3.64 6.69
C ILE A 86 -11.03 5.01 6.24
N SER A 87 -10.14 5.06 5.25
CA SER A 87 -9.60 6.32 4.74
C SER A 87 -10.66 7.23 4.12
N PHE A 88 -11.71 6.67 3.51
CA PHE A 88 -12.82 7.44 2.95
C PHE A 88 -13.81 7.95 4.01
N VAL A 89 -13.93 7.24 5.13
CA VAL A 89 -14.95 7.51 6.16
C VAL A 89 -14.48 8.56 7.15
N PHE A 90 -13.20 8.55 7.53
CA PHE A 90 -12.67 9.48 8.53
C PHE A 90 -12.17 10.78 7.90
N SER A 91 -12.57 11.91 8.48
CA SER A 91 -12.10 13.24 8.07
C SER A 91 -10.63 13.44 8.42
N GLY A 92 -9.96 14.34 7.69
CA GLY A 92 -8.54 14.62 7.87
C GLY A 92 -7.59 13.55 7.31
N ILE A 93 -8.12 12.50 6.67
CA ILE A 93 -7.31 11.49 5.97
C ILE A 93 -7.22 11.82 4.48
N ALA A 94 -5.99 11.88 3.96
CA ALA A 94 -5.70 12.05 2.54
C ALA A 94 -5.98 10.77 1.74
N TRP A 95 -7.25 10.35 1.65
CA TRP A 95 -7.65 9.13 0.94
C TRP A 95 -7.21 9.14 -0.53
N GLN A 96 -7.12 10.32 -1.16
CA GLN A 96 -6.63 10.49 -2.53
C GLN A 96 -5.19 9.98 -2.64
N ALA A 97 -4.35 10.29 -1.65
CA ALA A 97 -2.97 9.81 -1.62
C ALA A 97 -2.91 8.28 -1.41
N HIS A 98 -3.79 7.73 -0.59
CA HIS A 98 -3.90 6.29 -0.38
C HIS A 98 -4.34 5.57 -1.65
N LEU A 99 -5.35 6.10 -2.35
CA LEU A 99 -5.84 5.55 -3.61
C LEU A 99 -4.77 5.59 -4.70
N GLY A 100 -4.08 6.73 -4.87
CA GLY A 100 -3.03 6.87 -5.89
C GLY A 100 -1.86 5.92 -5.65
N GLY A 101 -1.42 5.82 -4.39
CA GLY A 101 -0.41 4.85 -3.98
C GLY A 101 -0.87 3.41 -4.23
N LEU A 102 -2.10 3.07 -3.84
CA LEU A 102 -2.68 1.73 -4.02
C LEU A 102 -2.72 1.32 -5.50
N LEU A 103 -3.19 2.20 -6.39
CA LEU A 103 -3.27 1.92 -7.82
C LEU A 103 -1.89 1.60 -8.41
N LEU A 104 -0.87 2.40 -8.08
CA LEU A 104 0.51 2.11 -8.50
C LEU A 104 0.99 0.79 -7.92
N GLY A 105 0.70 0.53 -6.65
CA GLY A 105 0.99 -0.73 -5.97
C GLY A 105 0.40 -1.93 -6.68
N LEU A 106 -0.89 -1.89 -7.04
CA LEU A 106 -1.56 -2.98 -7.76
C LEU A 106 -0.86 -3.27 -9.10
N VAL A 107 -0.50 -2.23 -9.86
CA VAL A 107 0.25 -2.36 -11.12
C VAL A 107 1.63 -2.98 -10.87
N ALA A 108 2.38 -2.48 -9.88
CA ALA A 108 3.68 -3.03 -9.50
C ALA A 108 3.57 -4.50 -9.07
N GLY A 109 2.54 -4.84 -8.30
CA GLY A 109 2.24 -6.20 -7.88
C GLY A 109 2.01 -7.14 -9.06
N LEU A 110 1.29 -6.70 -10.10
CA LEU A 110 1.09 -7.47 -11.34
C LEU A 110 2.41 -7.71 -12.08
N ILE A 111 3.29 -6.70 -12.12
CA ILE A 111 4.63 -6.81 -12.74
C ILE A 111 5.49 -7.82 -11.97
N PHE A 112 5.53 -7.75 -10.64
CA PHE A 112 6.36 -8.62 -9.81
C PHE A 112 5.78 -10.01 -9.57
N ARG A 113 4.48 -10.23 -9.80
CA ARG A 113 3.82 -11.54 -9.64
C ARG A 113 4.52 -12.65 -10.42
N ARG A 114 5.18 -12.34 -11.54
CA ARG A 114 5.93 -13.30 -12.37
C ARG A 114 7.36 -13.57 -11.89
N ARG A 115 7.91 -12.74 -10.99
CA ARG A 115 9.31 -12.81 -10.52
C ARG A 115 9.46 -13.42 -9.12
N ARG A 116 8.44 -14.13 -8.61
CA ARG A 116 8.45 -14.66 -7.24
C ARG A 116 9.66 -15.56 -7.01
N ARG A 117 10.58 -15.13 -6.15
CA ARG A 117 11.45 -16.04 -5.42
C ARG A 117 10.63 -16.53 -4.23
N ILE A 118 10.00 -17.68 -4.38
CA ILE A 118 9.22 -18.30 -3.31
C ILE A 118 10.23 -18.77 -2.25
N TYR A 119 10.32 -18.07 -1.13
CA TYR A 119 10.83 -18.68 0.10
C TYR A 119 9.63 -19.17 0.88
N TYR A 120 9.60 -20.48 1.15
CA TYR A 120 8.58 -21.10 1.99
C TYR A 120 8.64 -20.46 3.39
N PHE A 121 7.47 -20.05 3.89
CA PHE A 121 7.24 -19.60 5.26
C PHE A 121 6.53 -20.73 6.02
#